data_AF-A0A1M5SU91-F1
#
_entry.id   AF-A0A1M5SU91-F1
#
_cell.length_a   1.000
_cell.length_b   1.000
_cell.length_c   1.000
_cell.angle_alpha   90.00
_cell.angle_beta   90.00
_cell.angle_gamma   90.00
#
_symmetry.space_group_name_H-M   'P 1'
#
loop_
_entity.id
_entity.type
_entity.pdbx_description
1 polymer ?
#
loop_
_entity_poly.entity_id
_entity_poly.type
_entity_poly.pdbx_seq_one_letter_code
_entity_poly.pdbx_strand_id
1 'polypeptide(L)'
;MILAHHGADNGFTTKKFLNHIEPDVAICSSDYDNKYDHPREEIRELLHEQGIHLKTTKTGDVIIRSTGDHTGGYEVINLIGKSTKESSRVEGLFSKKSGILDANGDTLRQRYGAKKSWPR
;
A
#
# COMPACT_ATOMS: atom_id res chain seq x y z
N MET A 1 -1.00 2.55 4.11
CA MET A 1 -1.78 2.76 5.36
C MET A 1 -3.04 1.91 5.31
N ILE A 2 -3.45 1.28 6.41
CA ILE A 2 -4.78 0.64 6.53
C ILE A 2 -5.71 1.66 7.19
N LEU A 3 -6.89 1.91 6.62
CA LEU A 3 -7.83 2.88 7.17
C LEU A 3 -8.39 2.42 8.51
N ALA A 4 -8.41 3.33 9.48
CA ALA A 4 -9.04 3.09 10.77
C ALA A 4 -10.55 2.83 10.57
N HIS A 5 -11.09 1.84 11.28
CA HIS A 5 -12.52 1.53 11.29
C HIS A 5 -13.12 1.44 9.87
N HIS A 6 -12.41 0.77 8.95
CA HIS A 6 -12.85 0.60 7.57
C HIS A 6 -13.13 1.94 6.84
N GLY A 7 -12.50 3.05 7.23
CA GLY A 7 -12.75 4.36 6.62
C GLY A 7 -14.11 4.96 6.98
N ALA A 8 -14.57 4.73 8.21
CA ALA A 8 -15.67 5.47 8.80
C ALA A 8 -15.27 6.93 9.08
N ASP A 9 -16.23 7.86 8.93
CA ASP A 9 -16.07 9.24 9.35
C ASP A 9 -16.33 9.38 10.85
N ASN A 10 -15.32 9.03 11.63
CA ASN A 10 -15.31 9.13 13.09
C ASN A 10 -14.16 10.03 13.56
N GLY A 11 -13.60 10.84 12.66
CA GLY A 11 -12.51 11.77 12.97
C GLY A 11 -11.12 11.14 13.11
N PHE A 12 -10.93 9.83 12.85
CA PHE A 12 -9.59 9.23 12.93
C PHE A 12 -8.71 9.57 11.71
N THR A 13 -9.31 9.66 10.53
CA THR A 13 -8.60 9.99 9.29
C THR A 13 -8.78 11.47 8.99
N THR A 14 -7.85 12.31 9.47
CA THR A 14 -7.91 13.77 9.27
C THR A 14 -6.86 14.24 8.27
N LYS A 15 -7.11 15.39 7.63
CA LYS A 15 -6.12 16.03 6.74
C LYS A 15 -4.78 16.27 7.44
N LYS A 16 -4.80 16.72 8.70
CA LYS A 16 -3.58 16.91 9.51
C LYS A 16 -2.80 15.60 9.68
N PHE A 17 -3.50 14.50 9.94
CA PHE A 17 -2.86 13.19 10.07
C PHE A 17 -2.28 12.71 8.74
N LEU A 18 -3.04 12.80 7.65
CA LEU A 18 -2.58 12.40 6.32
C LEU A 18 -1.35 13.20 5.87
N ASN A 19 -1.34 14.52 6.11
CA ASN A 19 -0.18 15.37 5.83
C ASN A 19 1.06 14.99 6.65
N HIS A 20 0.89 14.38 7.82
CA HIS A 20 2.02 14.01 8.67
C HIS A 20 2.66 12.68 8.24
N ILE A 21 1.85 11.69 7.87
CA ILE A 21 2.33 10.35 7.52
C ILE A 21 2.51 10.15 6.01
N GLU A 22 1.89 10.99 5.19
CA GLU A 22 1.97 11.03 3.72
C GLU A 22 1.95 9.62 3.09
N PRO A 23 0.88 8.83 3.21
CA PRO A 23 0.89 7.48 2.67
C PRO A 23 0.73 7.48 1.15
N ASP A 24 1.49 6.68 0.40
CA ASP A 24 1.27 6.56 -1.05
C ASP A 24 -0.03 5.79 -1.37
N VAL A 25 -0.39 4.85 -0.49
CA VAL A 25 -1.52 3.92 -0.66
C VAL A 25 -2.31 3.81 0.63
N ALA A 26 -3.64 3.84 0.52
CA ALA A 26 -4.59 3.58 1.61
C ALA A 26 -5.44 2.33 1.29
N ILE A 27 -5.57 1.42 2.25
CA ILE A 27 -6.38 0.20 2.11
C ILE A 27 -7.58 0.29 3.03
N CYS A 28 -8.78 0.22 2.46
CA CYS A 28 -10.02 0.07 3.17
C CYS A 28 -10.41 -1.41 3.23
N SER A 29 -10.30 -2.02 4.41
CA SER A 29 -10.71 -3.40 4.67
C SER A 29 -12.22 -3.52 4.86
N SER A 30 -13.03 -3.11 3.88
CA SER A 30 -14.48 -3.35 3.90
C SER A 30 -14.80 -4.61 3.10
N ASP A 31 -15.53 -5.55 3.70
CA ASP A 31 -16.02 -6.74 2.99
C ASP A 31 -17.21 -6.38 2.08
N TYR A 32 -17.50 -7.23 1.10
CA TYR A 32 -18.63 -7.10 0.19
C TYR A 32 -19.97 -6.99 0.93
N ASP A 33 -20.14 -7.76 2.02
CA ASP A 33 -21.36 -7.77 2.85
C ASP A 33 -21.38 -6.67 3.93
N ASN A 34 -20.51 -5.66 3.81
CA ASN A 34 -20.57 -4.54 4.73
C ASN A 34 -21.87 -3.76 4.55
N LYS A 35 -22.69 -3.75 5.61
CA LYS A 35 -24.00 -3.08 5.66
C LYS A 35 -23.90 -1.55 5.57
N TYR A 36 -22.70 -1.00 5.69
CA TYR A 36 -22.44 0.43 5.63
C TYR A 36 -21.58 0.78 4.42
N ASP A 37 -21.87 1.92 3.78
CA ASP A 37 -21.11 2.38 2.64
C ASP A 37 -19.76 2.97 3.07
N HIS A 38 -18.75 2.10 3.08
CA HIS A 38 -17.38 2.42 3.43
C HIS A 38 -16.40 2.22 2.26
N PRO A 39 -15.31 2.99 2.16
CA PRO A 39 -15.07 4.22 2.93
C PRO A 39 -16.08 5.30 2.54
N ARG A 40 -16.42 6.18 3.49
CA ARG A 40 -17.36 7.30 3.25
C ARG A 40 -16.85 8.22 2.16
N GLU A 41 -17.75 8.95 1.49
CA GLU A 41 -17.36 9.83 0.39
C GLU A 41 -16.40 10.94 0.85
N GLU A 42 -16.58 11.52 2.04
CA GLU A 42 -15.65 12.55 2.54
C GLU A 42 -14.21 12.00 2.68
N ILE A 43 -14.07 10.73 3.05
CA ILE A 43 -12.76 10.07 3.15
C ILE A 43 -12.19 9.79 1.76
N ARG A 44 -13.03 9.42 0.78
CA ARG A 44 -12.60 9.19 -0.61
C ARG A 44 -12.09 10.47 -1.25
N GLU A 45 -12.84 11.56 -1.10
CA GLU A 45 -12.47 12.89 -1.58
C GLU A 45 -11.18 13.37 -0.92
N LEU A 46 -11.07 13.23 0.41
CA LEU A 46 -9.88 13.62 1.15
C LEU A 46 -8.62 12.87 0.69
N LEU A 47 -8.71 11.55 0.47
CA LEU A 47 -7.59 10.75 -0.02
C LEU A 47 -7.23 11.13 -1.46
N HIS A 48 -8.23 11.39 -2.31
CA HIS A 48 -8.04 11.82 -3.68
C HIS A 48 -7.34 13.18 -3.77
N GLU A 49 -7.75 14.17 -2.96
CA GLU A 49 -7.10 15.48 -2.87
C GLU A 49 -5.63 15.40 -2.45
N GLN A 50 -5.27 14.38 -1.66
CA GLN A 50 -3.91 14.14 -1.19
C GLN A 50 -3.08 13.27 -2.16
N GLY A 51 -3.66 12.85 -3.29
CA GLY A 51 -2.98 11.98 -4.26
C GLY A 51 -2.76 10.56 -3.76
N ILE A 52 -3.50 10.12 -2.75
CA ILE A 52 -3.32 8.81 -2.10
C ILE A 52 -4.13 7.76 -2.85
N HIS A 53 -3.48 6.66 -3.25
CA HIS A 53 -4.17 5.57 -3.93
C HIS A 53 -5.04 4.77 -2.96
N LEU A 54 -6.36 4.94 -3.04
CA LEU A 54 -7.32 4.15 -2.28
C LEU A 54 -7.60 2.80 -2.96
N LYS A 55 -7.45 1.70 -2.21
CA LYS A 55 -7.86 0.33 -2.60
C LYS A 55 -8.80 -0.26 -1.55
N THR A 56 -9.74 -1.09 -1.98
CA THR A 56 -10.76 -1.66 -1.09
C THR A 56 -10.87 -3.16 -1.28
N THR A 57 -11.15 -3.89 -0.19
CA THR A 57 -11.36 -5.34 -0.25
C THR A 57 -12.81 -5.73 -0.58
N LYS A 58 -13.66 -4.76 -0.94
CA LYS A 58 -15.10 -5.00 -1.21
C LYS A 58 -15.35 -5.93 -2.39
N THR A 59 -14.42 -5.99 -3.32
CA THR A 59 -14.61 -6.64 -4.63
C THR A 59 -13.68 -7.83 -4.85
N GLY A 60 -12.68 -8.00 -3.98
CA GLY A 60 -11.65 -9.02 -4.02
C GLY A 60 -10.44 -8.60 -3.20
N ASP A 61 -9.30 -9.27 -3.42
CA ASP A 61 -8.08 -9.02 -2.65
C ASP A 61 -7.28 -7.81 -3.14
N VAL A 62 -6.55 -7.19 -2.21
CA VAL A 62 -5.51 -6.20 -2.51
C VAL A 62 -4.15 -6.85 -2.23
N ILE A 63 -3.31 -6.97 -3.26
CA ILE A 63 -1.95 -7.52 -3.15
C ILE A 63 -0.96 -6.37 -3.13
N ILE A 64 -0.14 -6.31 -2.09
CA ILE A 64 1.08 -5.49 -2.06
C ILE A 64 2.26 -6.43 -2.33
N ARG A 65 2.94 -6.23 -3.45
CA ARG A 65 4.06 -7.07 -3.86
C ARG A 65 5.35 -6.26 -3.85
N SER A 66 6.34 -6.71 -3.09
CA SER A 66 7.70 -6.17 -3.20
C SER A 66 8.25 -6.47 -4.59
N THR A 67 8.81 -5.46 -5.25
CA THR A 67 9.44 -5.60 -6.56
C THR A 67 10.95 -5.50 -6.42
N GLY A 68 11.64 -6.42 -7.08
CA GLY A 68 13.09 -6.52 -6.99
C GLY A 68 13.61 -6.96 -5.61
N ASP A 69 14.89 -6.71 -5.44
CA ASP A 69 15.76 -7.41 -4.51
C ASP A 69 16.16 -6.46 -3.37
N HIS A 70 15.32 -6.40 -2.33
CA HIS A 70 15.38 -5.44 -1.19
C HIS A 70 15.67 -3.97 -1.58
N THR A 71 15.22 -3.53 -2.76
CA THR A 71 15.34 -2.14 -3.23
C THR A 71 14.31 -1.20 -2.61
N GLY A 72 13.36 -1.76 -1.85
CA GLY A 72 12.22 -1.04 -1.30
C GLY A 72 11.13 -0.74 -2.34
N GLY A 73 11.31 -1.14 -3.60
CA GLY A 73 10.29 -1.05 -4.63
C GLY A 73 9.11 -1.96 -4.31
N TYR A 74 7.90 -1.50 -4.61
CA TYR A 74 6.70 -2.32 -4.51
C TYR A 74 5.65 -1.88 -5.53
N GLU A 75 4.70 -2.76 -5.76
CA GLU A 75 3.50 -2.49 -6.56
C GLU A 75 2.25 -2.92 -5.77
N VAL A 76 1.11 -2.36 -6.18
CA VAL A 76 -0.19 -2.66 -5.58
C VAL A 76 -1.15 -3.11 -6.66
N ILE A 77 -1.72 -4.30 -6.49
CA ILE A 77 -2.64 -4.94 -7.42
C ILE A 77 -4.01 -5.06 -6.73
N ASN A 78 -5.05 -4.57 -7.39
CA ASN A 78 -6.44 -4.69 -6.94
C ASN A 78 -7.13 -5.80 -7.72
N LEU A 79 -7.58 -6.84 -7.03
CA LEU A 79 -8.32 -7.94 -7.63
C LEU A 79 -9.83 -7.77 -7.39
N ILE A 80 -10.60 -8.26 -8.36
CA ILE A 80 -12.06 -8.24 -8.35
C ILE A 80 -12.62 -9.62 -8.74
N GLY A 81 -13.94 -9.78 -8.55
CA GLY A 81 -14.64 -11.00 -8.97
C GLY A 81 -14.18 -12.22 -8.18
N LYS A 82 -14.15 -12.11 -6.83
CA LYS A 82 -13.60 -13.13 -5.93
C LYS A 82 -12.12 -13.43 -6.21
N SER A 83 -11.36 -12.37 -6.44
CA SER A 83 -9.91 -12.41 -6.65
C SER A 83 -9.45 -13.14 -7.92
N THR A 84 -10.31 -13.23 -8.93
CA THR A 84 -10.01 -13.93 -10.19
C THR A 84 -9.53 -12.99 -11.30
N LYS A 85 -9.81 -11.68 -11.19
CA LYS A 85 -9.52 -10.69 -12.24
C LYS A 85 -8.81 -9.47 -11.66
N GLU A 86 -7.80 -8.96 -12.35
CA GLU A 86 -7.16 -7.68 -12.02
C GLU A 86 -8.05 -6.50 -12.46
N SER A 87 -8.30 -5.57 -11.53
CA SER A 87 -9.05 -4.34 -11.77
C SER A 87 -8.13 -3.14 -12.00
N SER A 88 -7.04 -3.04 -11.24
CA SER A 88 -6.07 -1.97 -11.38
C SER A 88 -4.74 -2.37 -10.77
N ARG A 89 -3.68 -1.72 -11.24
CA ARG A 89 -2.33 -1.86 -10.71
C ARG A 89 -1.67 -0.50 -10.58
N VAL A 90 -0.88 -0.34 -9.53
CA VAL A 90 -0.01 0.82 -9.32
C VAL A 90 1.41 0.30 -9.17
N GLU A 91 2.29 0.68 -10.09
CA GLU A 91 3.70 0.30 -10.11
C GLU A 91 4.58 1.51 -9.78
N GLY A 92 5.89 1.28 -9.58
CA GLY A 92 6.86 2.36 -9.35
C GLY A 92 6.79 3.01 -7.97
N LEU A 93 6.13 2.36 -7.00
CA LEU A 93 6.10 2.84 -5.62
C LEU A 93 7.37 2.42 -4.89
N PHE A 94 7.82 3.26 -3.95
CA PHE A 94 9.00 3.00 -3.12
C PHE A 94 8.69 3.18 -1.65
N SER A 95 9.16 2.23 -0.83
CA SER A 95 8.95 2.27 0.61
C SER A 95 9.64 3.48 1.22
N LYS A 96 8.88 4.34 1.90
CA LYS A 96 9.42 5.49 2.67
C LYS A 96 10.36 5.07 3.81
N LYS A 97 10.29 3.81 4.24
CA LYS A 97 11.19 3.24 5.27
C LYS A 97 12.46 2.63 4.71
N SER A 98 12.65 2.63 3.39
CA SER A 98 13.83 2.04 2.74
C SER A 98 15.13 2.58 3.34
N GLY A 99 15.24 3.88 3.56
CA GLY A 99 16.43 4.50 4.18
C GLY A 99 16.65 4.20 5.67
N ILE A 100 15.64 3.68 6.39
CA ILE A 100 15.78 3.27 7.80
C ILE A 100 16.09 1.77 7.89
N LEU A 101 15.64 1.00 6.90
CA LEU A 101 15.78 -0.46 6.85
C LEU A 101 16.93 -0.89 5.93
N ASP A 102 17.78 0.04 5.48
CA ASP A 102 18.85 -0.23 4.51
C ASP A 102 20.06 -0.95 5.14
N ALA A 103 20.17 -0.94 6.47
CA ALA A 103 21.26 -1.53 7.25
C ALA A 103 20.84 -2.77 8.05
N ASN A 104 19.63 -3.33 7.81
CA ASN A 104 19.25 -4.57 8.46
C ASN A 104 20.06 -5.77 7.91
N GLY A 105 20.14 -6.86 8.67
CA GLY A 105 20.96 -8.01 8.32
C GLY A 105 20.64 -8.64 6.97
N ASP A 106 19.39 -8.58 6.52
CA ASP A 106 18.97 -9.14 5.23
C ASP A 106 19.37 -8.21 4.08
N THR A 107 19.17 -6.90 4.23
CA THR A 107 19.63 -5.90 3.27
C THR A 107 21.16 -5.93 3.11
N LEU A 108 21.90 -6.06 4.22
CA LEU A 108 23.37 -6.20 4.18
C LEU A 108 23.79 -7.51 3.52
N ARG A 109 23.16 -8.63 3.89
CA ARG A 109 23.43 -9.95 3.28
C ARG A 109 23.26 -9.91 1.77
N GLN A 110 22.22 -9.25 1.27
CA GLN A 110 22.02 -9.12 -0.17
C GLN A 110 23.04 -8.19 -0.81
N ARG A 111 23.28 -7.01 -0.24
CA ARG A 111 24.23 -6.01 -0.77
C ARG A 111 25.64 -6.59 -0.93
N TYR A 112 26.07 -7.42 0.01
CA TYR A 112 27.39 -8.07 -0.02
C TYR A 112 27.38 -9.46 -0.67
N GLY A 113 26.24 -10.16 -0.66
CA GLY A 113 26.06 -11.48 -1.27
C GLY A 113 25.99 -11.44 -2.81
N ALA A 114 25.38 -10.40 -3.37
CA ALA A 114 25.27 -10.21 -4.83
C ALA A 114 26.62 -9.92 -5.50
N LYS A 115 27.67 -9.54 -4.75
CA LYS A 115 28.99 -9.16 -5.29
C LYS A 115 29.98 -10.32 -5.53
N LYS A 116 29.60 -11.59 -5.31
CA LYS A 116 30.49 -12.74 -5.61
C LYS A 116 30.30 -13.26 -7.04
N SER A 117 30.67 -12.45 -8.02
CA SER A 117 30.93 -12.92 -9.39
C SER A 117 32.36 -12.52 -9.74
N TRP A 118 33.32 -13.37 -9.38
CA TRP A 118 34.67 -13.24 -9.91
C TRP A 118 34.62 -13.69 -11.39
N PRO A 119 35.10 -12.87 -12.35
CA PRO A 119 35.32 -13.36 -13.69
C PRO A 119 36.35 -14.50 -13.62
N ARG A 120 36.01 -15.64 -14.23
CA ARG A 120 36.97 -16.73 -14.47
C ARG A 120 37.95 -16.33 -15.55
#